data_AF-A0AAF0S5U7-F1
#
_entry.id   AF-A0AAF0S5U7-F1
#
_cell.length_a   1.000
_cell.length_b   1.000
_cell.length_c   1.000
_cell.angle_alpha   90.00
_cell.angle_beta   90.00
_cell.angle_gamma   90.00
#
_symmetry.space_group_name_H-M   'P 1'
#
loop_
_entity.id
_entity.type
_entity.pdbx_description
1 polymer ?
#
loop_
_entity_poly.entity_id
_entity_poly.type
_entity_poly.pdbx_seq_one_letter_code
_entity_poly.pdbx_strand_id
1 'polypeptide(L)'
;MDIEVVGDDKFGDEAYRKLFEDTMSDLNKAVLIDKAKLILKPSTPLFIFSIVLKADPGNKTVVDVANVREESNMTYITITQERYAPDILKALWTKYGRNKVVQQTRFDIEVSGAKISEMQEMVIASGEQDLREIMGAIWRSMPEGIKNRRTLIDGGVITVVATEELMQPEFMDEGKKVHASMGGAA
;
A
#
# COMPACT_ATOMS: atom_id res chain seq x y z
N MET A 1 -2.95 1.76 -11.44
CA MET A 1 -1.62 2.26 -11.10
C MET A 1 -1.01 2.78 -12.38
N ASP A 2 -0.76 4.09 -12.47
CA ASP A 2 0.00 4.66 -13.59
C ASP A 2 1.50 4.53 -13.30
N ILE A 3 2.31 4.16 -14.30
CA ILE A 3 3.75 3.92 -14.11
C ILE A 3 4.52 4.75 -15.14
N GLU A 4 5.40 5.62 -14.67
CA GLU A 4 6.39 6.31 -15.49
C GLU A 4 7.76 5.64 -15.24
N VAL A 5 8.48 5.31 -16.32
CA VAL A 5 9.86 4.83 -16.23
C VAL A 5 10.74 5.75 -17.07
N VAL A 6 11.80 6.25 -16.45
CA VAL A 6 12.76 7.16 -17.05
C VAL A 6 14.15 6.55 -16.92
N GLY A 7 14.68 6.04 -18.03
CA GLY A 7 16.04 5.55 -18.13
C GLY A 7 16.62 5.80 -19.52
N ASP A 8 17.86 5.34 -19.70
CA ASP A 8 18.62 5.52 -20.94
C ASP A 8 18.55 4.28 -21.86
N ASP A 9 17.96 3.18 -21.39
CA ASP A 9 17.81 1.91 -22.12
C ASP A 9 16.34 1.47 -22.17
N LYS A 10 15.75 1.55 -23.36
CA LYS A 10 14.33 1.19 -23.57
C LYS A 10 14.01 -0.25 -23.18
N PHE A 11 14.93 -1.18 -23.43
CA PHE A 11 14.71 -2.59 -23.09
C PHE A 11 14.68 -2.78 -21.57
N GLY A 12 15.66 -2.21 -20.86
CA GLY A 12 15.67 -2.15 -19.41
C GLY A 12 14.44 -1.46 -18.84
N ASP A 13 14.02 -0.33 -19.40
CA ASP A 13 12.85 0.42 -18.93
C ASP A 13 11.56 -0.40 -19.00
N GLU A 14 11.32 -1.09 -20.13
CA GLU A 14 10.16 -1.98 -20.29
C GLU A 14 10.23 -3.20 -19.36
N ALA A 15 11.43 -3.78 -19.19
CA ALA A 15 11.64 -4.91 -18.28
C ALA A 15 11.36 -4.53 -16.83
N TYR A 16 11.86 -3.38 -16.35
CA TYR A 16 11.64 -2.89 -14.99
C TYR A 16 10.20 -2.45 -14.77
N ARG A 17 9.56 -1.83 -15.76
CA ARG A 17 8.12 -1.52 -15.73
C ARG A 17 7.32 -2.79 -15.42
N LYS A 18 7.55 -3.84 -16.22
CA LYS A 18 6.83 -5.10 -16.07
C LYS A 18 7.15 -5.80 -14.75
N LEU A 19 8.43 -5.88 -14.38
CA LEU A 19 8.87 -6.46 -13.11
C LEU A 19 8.18 -5.79 -11.92
N PHE A 20 8.14 -4.45 -11.91
CA PHE A 20 7.51 -3.69 -10.84
C PHE A 20 6.01 -3.91 -10.80
N GLU A 21 5.35 -3.89 -11.96
CA GLU A 21 3.90 -4.15 -12.07
C GLU A 21 3.52 -5.56 -11.59
N ASP A 22 4.26 -6.58 -12.04
CA ASP A 22 4.05 -7.99 -11.64
C ASP A 22 4.28 -8.15 -10.12
N THR A 23 5.38 -7.60 -9.59
CA THR A 23 5.71 -7.68 -8.15
C THR A 23 4.64 -7.04 -7.27
N MET A 24 4.07 -5.90 -7.69
CA MET A 24 3.01 -5.21 -6.95
C MET A 24 1.66 -5.90 -7.07
N SER A 25 1.37 -6.50 -8.23
CA SER A 25 0.14 -7.24 -8.47
C SER A 25 0.10 -8.55 -7.71
N ASP A 26 1.22 -9.29 -7.63
CA ASP A 26 1.34 -10.54 -6.88
C ASP A 26 1.07 -10.37 -5.39
N LEU A 27 1.39 -9.20 -4.82
CA LEU A 27 1.08 -8.87 -3.42
C LEU A 27 -0.30 -8.27 -3.22
N ASN A 28 -1.10 -8.13 -4.28
CA ASN A 28 -2.37 -7.42 -4.28
C ASN A 28 -2.24 -5.97 -3.75
N LYS A 29 -1.08 -5.32 -3.97
CA LYS A 29 -0.79 -3.94 -3.51
C LYS A 29 -0.91 -2.90 -4.61
N ALA A 30 -0.93 -3.31 -5.87
CA ALA A 30 -1.18 -2.42 -7.01
C ALA A 30 -2.48 -1.61 -6.84
N VAL A 31 -3.49 -2.14 -6.14
CA VAL A 31 -4.75 -1.43 -5.86
C VAL A 31 -4.60 -0.24 -4.91
N LEU A 32 -3.58 -0.25 -4.06
CA LEU A 32 -3.28 0.82 -3.08
C LEU A 32 -2.44 1.95 -3.68
N ILE A 33 -1.80 1.71 -4.82
CA ILE A 33 -0.90 2.66 -5.49
C ILE A 33 -1.68 3.43 -6.56
N ASP A 34 -1.60 4.75 -6.49
CA ASP A 34 -2.15 5.66 -7.49
C ASP A 34 -1.21 5.75 -8.70
N LYS A 35 0.01 6.23 -8.46
CA LYS A 35 1.07 6.43 -9.46
C LYS A 35 2.42 5.94 -8.96
N ALA A 36 3.28 5.53 -9.89
CA ALA A 36 4.66 5.14 -9.67
C ALA A 36 5.59 5.83 -10.68
N LYS A 37 6.79 6.19 -10.24
CA LYS A 37 7.84 6.75 -11.08
C LYS A 37 9.16 6.04 -10.76
N LEU A 38 9.76 5.45 -11.78
CA LEU A 38 11.04 4.74 -11.69
C LEU A 38 12.09 5.53 -12.48
N ILE A 39 13.18 5.93 -11.81
CA ILE A 39 14.36 6.50 -12.47
C ILE A 39 15.44 5.43 -12.47
N LEU A 40 15.93 5.08 -13.65
CA LEU A 40 16.90 4.01 -13.87
C LEU A 40 18.15 4.57 -14.53
N LYS A 41 19.24 4.72 -13.77
CA LYS A 41 20.53 5.22 -14.26
C LYS A 41 21.59 4.15 -14.08
N PRO A 42 21.70 3.15 -14.96
CA PRO A 42 22.69 2.08 -14.80
C PRO A 42 24.13 2.58 -14.93
N SER A 43 24.39 3.61 -15.77
CA SER A 43 25.74 4.17 -15.97
C SER A 43 26.28 4.93 -14.76
N THR A 44 25.38 5.49 -13.94
CA THR A 44 25.69 6.11 -12.65
C THR A 44 24.80 5.41 -11.65
N PRO A 45 25.21 4.25 -11.10
CA PRO A 45 24.36 3.18 -10.58
C PRO A 45 23.38 3.68 -9.51
N LEU A 46 22.31 4.32 -9.96
CA LEU A 46 21.36 5.10 -9.20
C LEU A 46 19.97 4.72 -9.68
N PHE A 47 19.18 4.26 -8.75
CA PHE A 47 17.84 3.75 -8.99
C PHE A 47 16.91 4.41 -7.99
N ILE A 48 15.91 5.13 -8.49
CA ILE A 48 14.94 5.84 -7.63
C ILE A 48 13.56 5.28 -7.94
N PHE A 49 12.95 4.68 -6.92
CA PHE A 49 11.61 4.11 -7.01
C PHE A 49 10.70 4.98 -6.16
N SER A 50 9.76 5.67 -6.78
CA SER A 50 8.81 6.53 -6.08
C SER A 50 7.38 6.10 -6.35
N ILE A 51 6.57 5.98 -5.31
CA ILE A 51 5.15 5.67 -5.42
C ILE A 51 4.32 6.67 -4.64
N VAL A 52 3.06 6.82 -5.06
CA VAL A 52 2.03 7.54 -4.31
C VAL A 52 0.89 6.60 -4.01
N LEU A 53 0.52 6.53 -2.74
CA LEU A 53 -0.60 5.76 -2.25
C LEU A 53 -1.90 6.53 -2.48
N LYS A 54 -2.98 5.82 -2.80
CA LYS A 54 -4.33 6.42 -2.97
C LYS A 54 -4.89 7.00 -1.68
N ALA A 55 -4.39 6.53 -0.54
CA ALA A 55 -4.74 7.02 0.78
C ALA A 55 -3.53 6.79 1.70
N ASP A 56 -3.41 7.63 2.73
CA ASP A 56 -2.38 7.44 3.74
C ASP A 56 -2.47 6.05 4.39
N PRO A 57 -1.31 5.40 4.66
CA PRO A 57 -1.25 4.11 5.34
C PRO A 57 -1.55 4.31 6.84
N GLY A 58 -2.80 4.59 7.14
CA GLY A 58 -3.36 4.60 8.48
C GLY A 58 -4.09 3.29 8.78
N ASN A 59 -4.18 2.93 10.06
CA ASN A 59 -5.06 1.85 10.48
C ASN A 59 -6.49 2.12 9.99
N LYS A 60 -7.15 1.07 9.51
CA LYS A 60 -8.58 1.12 9.16
C LYS A 60 -9.36 0.31 10.16
N THR A 61 -10.44 0.91 10.64
CA THR A 61 -11.46 0.28 11.46
C THR A 61 -12.64 -0.14 10.59
N VAL A 62 -13.57 -0.95 11.13
CA VAL A 62 -14.77 -1.34 10.38
C VAL A 62 -15.58 -0.12 9.93
N VAL A 63 -15.71 0.90 10.78
CA VAL A 63 -16.51 2.10 10.50
C VAL A 63 -15.87 3.03 9.46
N ASP A 64 -14.56 2.91 9.20
CA ASP A 64 -13.88 3.69 8.16
C ASP A 64 -14.25 3.22 6.74
N VAL A 65 -14.77 1.99 6.61
CA VAL A 65 -14.92 1.28 5.33
C VAL A 65 -16.29 0.60 5.17
N ALA A 66 -17.18 0.79 6.13
CA ALA A 66 -18.53 0.25 6.14
C ALA A 66 -19.47 1.13 6.98
N ASN A 67 -20.74 1.15 6.59
CA ASN A 67 -21.81 1.72 7.41
C ASN A 67 -22.25 0.68 8.44
N VAL A 68 -22.31 1.08 9.71
CA VAL A 68 -22.68 0.19 10.82
C VAL A 68 -23.94 0.72 11.49
N ARG A 69 -24.94 -0.16 11.67
CA ARG A 69 -26.14 0.13 12.46
C ARG A 69 -26.39 -0.99 13.47
N GLU A 70 -26.84 -0.60 14.65
CA GLU A 70 -27.20 -1.52 15.72
C GLU A 70 -28.72 -1.52 15.90
N GLU A 71 -29.36 -2.68 15.84
CA GLU A 71 -30.78 -2.85 16.12
C GLU A 71 -30.97 -4.01 17.10
N SER A 72 -31.50 -3.71 18.28
CA SER A 72 -31.69 -4.67 19.38
C SER A 72 -30.40 -5.39 19.79
N ASN A 73 -30.22 -6.64 19.37
CA ASN A 73 -29.05 -7.47 19.69
C ASN A 73 -28.29 -7.91 18.41
N MET A 74 -28.54 -7.21 17.30
CA MET A 74 -27.89 -7.43 16.01
C MET A 74 -27.19 -6.15 15.56
N THR A 75 -25.97 -6.30 15.07
CA THR A 75 -25.25 -5.26 14.35
C THR A 75 -25.24 -5.59 12.86
N TYR A 76 -25.66 -4.65 12.04
CA TYR A 76 -25.64 -4.75 10.58
C TYR A 76 -24.50 -3.89 10.04
N ILE A 77 -23.71 -4.46 9.14
CA ILE A 77 -22.55 -3.84 8.52
C ILE A 77 -22.77 -3.89 7.02
N THR A 78 -22.85 -2.72 6.38
CA THR A 78 -22.92 -2.57 4.92
C THR A 78 -21.59 -2.01 4.41
N ILE A 79 -20.81 -2.84 3.73
CA ILE A 79 -19.47 -2.53 3.25
C ILE A 79 -19.54 -1.46 2.14
N THR A 80 -18.81 -0.37 2.31
CA THR A 80 -18.70 0.71 1.31
C THR A 80 -17.42 0.62 0.50
N GLN A 81 -16.36 0.02 1.06
CA GLN A 81 -15.09 -0.23 0.38
C GLN A 81 -14.83 -1.74 0.29
N GLU A 82 -15.37 -2.36 -0.76
CA GLU A 82 -15.21 -3.75 -1.19
C GLU A 82 -13.86 -4.40 -0.84
N ARG A 83 -12.75 -3.70 -1.10
CA ARG A 83 -11.39 -4.26 -0.90
C ARG A 83 -11.13 -4.78 0.51
N TYR A 84 -11.83 -4.24 1.51
CA TYR A 84 -11.70 -4.63 2.92
C TYR A 84 -12.71 -5.70 3.35
N ALA A 85 -13.60 -6.17 2.47
CA ALA A 85 -14.57 -7.22 2.82
C ALA A 85 -13.92 -8.48 3.41
N PRO A 86 -12.79 -9.00 2.87
CA PRO A 86 -12.12 -10.15 3.45
C PRO A 86 -11.57 -9.88 4.86
N ASP A 87 -11.01 -8.69 5.09
CA ASP A 87 -10.42 -8.30 6.36
C ASP A 87 -11.49 -8.08 7.45
N ILE A 88 -12.61 -7.45 7.08
CA ILE A 88 -13.80 -7.30 7.95
C ILE A 88 -14.30 -8.68 8.37
N LEU A 89 -14.55 -9.59 7.42
CA LEU A 89 -15.03 -10.94 7.72
C LEU A 89 -14.07 -11.71 8.62
N LYS A 90 -12.77 -11.64 8.32
CA LYS A 90 -11.72 -12.28 9.13
C LYS A 90 -11.74 -11.75 10.56
N ALA A 91 -11.76 -10.44 10.75
CA ALA A 91 -11.77 -9.81 12.07
C ALA A 91 -13.05 -10.17 12.86
N LEU A 92 -14.21 -10.12 12.22
CA LEU A 92 -15.49 -10.49 12.82
C LEU A 92 -15.52 -11.96 13.24
N TRP A 93 -15.05 -12.87 12.38
CA TRP A 93 -14.97 -14.29 12.72
C TRP A 93 -13.98 -14.57 13.84
N THR A 94 -12.84 -13.88 13.88
CA THR A 94 -11.87 -14.00 14.96
C THR A 94 -12.45 -13.55 16.30
N LYS A 95 -13.21 -12.45 16.33
CA LYS A 95 -13.77 -11.90 17.57
C LYS A 95 -15.06 -12.58 18.04
N TYR A 96 -16.03 -12.80 17.13
CA TYR A 96 -17.37 -13.27 17.49
C TYR A 96 -17.61 -14.75 17.13
N GLY A 97 -16.74 -15.35 16.33
CA GLY A 97 -16.90 -16.71 15.82
C GLY A 97 -17.83 -16.79 14.60
N ARG A 98 -17.62 -17.79 13.74
CA ARG A 98 -18.37 -17.99 12.50
C ARG A 98 -19.88 -18.13 12.69
N ASN A 99 -20.32 -18.70 13.81
CA ASN A 99 -21.75 -18.95 14.09
C ASN A 99 -22.53 -17.66 14.37
N LYS A 100 -21.85 -16.56 14.72
CA LYS A 100 -22.48 -15.27 15.04
C LYS A 100 -22.37 -14.25 13.91
N VAL A 101 -21.71 -14.60 12.81
CA VAL A 101 -21.47 -13.70 11.67
C VAL A 101 -22.13 -14.31 10.44
N VAL A 102 -23.19 -13.67 9.97
CA VAL A 102 -23.95 -14.11 8.78
C VAL A 102 -23.73 -13.10 7.67
N GLN A 103 -23.17 -13.56 6.55
CA GLN A 103 -23.05 -12.73 5.35
C GLN A 103 -24.32 -12.93 4.51
N GLN A 104 -25.17 -11.91 4.46
CA GLN A 104 -26.44 -11.94 3.71
C GLN A 104 -26.20 -11.70 2.22
N THR A 105 -25.29 -10.78 1.90
CA THR A 105 -24.87 -10.46 0.53
C THR A 105 -23.36 -10.24 0.48
N ARG A 106 -22.81 -9.97 -0.71
CA ARG A 106 -21.40 -9.59 -0.85
C ARG A 106 -21.01 -8.40 0.03
N PHE A 107 -21.94 -7.48 0.30
CA PHE A 107 -21.69 -6.24 1.04
C PHE A 107 -22.34 -6.19 2.41
N ASP A 108 -23.34 -7.03 2.69
CA ASP A 108 -24.13 -6.97 3.92
C ASP A 108 -23.80 -8.12 4.85
N ILE A 109 -23.39 -7.77 6.07
CA ILE A 109 -23.03 -8.70 7.14
C ILE A 109 -23.88 -8.39 8.37
N GLU A 110 -24.35 -9.43 9.04
CA GLU A 110 -25.04 -9.35 10.31
C GLU A 110 -24.22 -10.04 11.40
N VAL A 111 -24.13 -9.41 12.57
CA VAL A 111 -23.34 -9.90 13.70
C VAL A 111 -24.16 -9.90 14.98
N SER A 112 -24.40 -11.09 15.53
CA SER A 112 -25.18 -11.28 16.74
C SER A 112 -24.40 -10.89 17.99
N GLY A 113 -24.96 -9.99 18.80
CA GLY A 113 -24.42 -9.57 20.10
C GLY A 113 -23.17 -8.69 20.01
N ALA A 114 -22.86 -8.15 18.82
CA ALA A 114 -21.85 -7.11 18.67
C ALA A 114 -22.44 -5.72 18.94
N LYS A 115 -21.61 -4.80 19.43
CA LYS A 115 -21.97 -3.39 19.63
C LYS A 115 -21.26 -2.49 18.63
N ILE A 116 -21.87 -1.36 18.27
CA ILE A 116 -21.25 -0.39 17.36
C ILE A 116 -19.91 0.17 17.89
N SER A 117 -19.79 0.39 19.20
CA SER A 117 -18.53 0.84 19.83
C SER A 117 -17.38 -0.13 19.60
N GLU A 118 -17.68 -1.43 19.53
CA GLU A 118 -16.66 -2.44 19.25
C GLU A 118 -16.20 -2.43 17.79
N MET A 119 -17.05 -1.99 16.86
CA MET A 119 -16.71 -1.84 15.44
C MET A 119 -15.84 -0.60 15.21
N GLN A 120 -16.05 0.45 16.01
CA GLN A 120 -15.24 1.67 15.99
C GLN A 120 -13.78 1.39 16.39
N GLU A 121 -13.56 0.47 17.32
CA GLU A 121 -12.22 0.13 17.81
C GLU A 121 -11.58 -1.05 17.05
N MET A 122 -12.36 -1.79 16.26
CA MET A 122 -11.89 -2.98 15.54
C MET A 122 -11.05 -2.58 14.34
N VAL A 123 -9.74 -2.56 14.51
CA VAL A 123 -8.76 -2.44 13.42
C VAL A 123 -8.80 -3.69 12.55
N ILE A 124 -9.12 -3.50 11.27
CA ILE A 124 -9.22 -4.57 10.26
C ILE A 124 -8.02 -4.57 9.31
N ALA A 125 -7.36 -3.43 9.13
CA ALA A 125 -6.16 -3.31 8.31
C ALA A 125 -5.14 -2.41 9.00
N SER A 126 -3.88 -2.84 9.01
CA SER A 126 -2.77 -2.08 9.57
C SER A 126 -2.01 -1.35 8.46
N GLY A 127 -1.97 -0.02 8.55
CA GLY A 127 -1.20 0.80 7.62
C GLY A 127 0.30 0.49 7.66
N GLU A 128 0.84 0.16 8.84
CA GLU A 128 2.24 -0.26 8.99
C GLU A 128 2.54 -1.58 8.27
N GLN A 129 1.60 -2.53 8.29
CA GLN A 129 1.79 -3.80 7.59
C GLN A 129 1.77 -3.58 6.07
N ASP A 130 0.81 -2.81 5.58
CA ASP A 130 0.74 -2.46 4.15
C ASP A 130 2.01 -1.74 3.70
N LEU A 131 2.48 -0.76 4.50
CA LEU A 131 3.73 -0.05 4.23
C LEU A 131 4.93 -1.00 4.17
N ARG A 132 5.03 -1.95 5.11
CA ARG A 132 6.11 -2.94 5.14
C ARG A 132 6.09 -3.86 3.92
N GLU A 133 4.91 -4.33 3.53
CA GLU A 133 4.74 -5.20 2.36
C GLU A 133 5.06 -4.46 1.05
N ILE A 134 4.62 -3.20 0.92
CA ILE A 134 4.94 -2.33 -0.21
C ILE A 134 6.45 -2.04 -0.28
N MET A 135 7.08 -1.71 0.84
CA MET A 135 8.54 -1.51 0.90
C MET A 135 9.30 -2.77 0.49
N GLY A 136 8.87 -3.95 0.95
CA GLY A 136 9.43 -5.22 0.54
C GLY A 136 9.25 -5.48 -0.97
N ALA A 137 8.10 -5.08 -1.54
CA ALA A 137 7.84 -5.15 -2.97
C ALA A 137 8.83 -4.29 -3.77
N ILE A 138 8.98 -3.02 -3.38
CA ILE A 138 9.92 -2.08 -4.00
C ILE A 138 11.33 -2.68 -4.00
N TRP A 139 11.78 -3.23 -2.88
CA TRP A 139 13.11 -3.82 -2.79
C TRP A 139 13.31 -5.06 -3.67
N ARG A 140 12.28 -5.88 -3.87
CA ARG A 140 12.34 -7.03 -4.79
C ARG A 140 12.38 -6.62 -6.26
N SER A 141 11.87 -5.44 -6.58
CA SER A 141 11.94 -4.87 -7.93
C SER A 141 13.22 -4.08 -8.21
N MET A 142 14.11 -3.94 -7.21
CA MET A 142 15.41 -3.27 -7.38
C MET A 142 16.47 -4.24 -7.92
N PRO A 143 17.54 -3.72 -8.55
CA PRO A 143 18.69 -4.54 -8.94
C PRO A 143 19.28 -5.30 -7.75
N GLU A 144 19.74 -6.54 -7.98
CA GLU A 144 20.30 -7.40 -6.92
C GLU A 144 21.59 -6.84 -6.29
N GLY A 145 22.35 -6.04 -7.03
CA GLY A 145 23.65 -5.47 -6.61
C GLY A 145 23.56 -4.29 -5.64
N ILE A 146 22.35 -3.81 -5.30
CA ILE A 146 22.16 -2.62 -4.46
C ILE A 146 22.68 -2.85 -3.04
N LYS A 147 23.58 -1.97 -2.60
CA LYS A 147 24.19 -2.00 -1.26
C LYS A 147 23.67 -0.90 -0.34
N ASN A 148 23.34 0.27 -0.90
CA ASN A 148 22.94 1.44 -0.13
C ASN A 148 21.56 1.92 -0.55
N ARG A 149 20.70 2.17 0.46
CA ARG A 149 19.32 2.61 0.27
C ARG A 149 18.96 3.70 1.28
N ARG A 150 18.23 4.70 0.83
CA ARG A 150 17.59 5.73 1.65
C ARG A 150 16.13 5.85 1.27
N THR A 151 15.27 6.06 2.26
CA THR A 151 13.82 6.12 2.05
C THR A 151 13.30 7.46 2.57
N LEU A 152 12.49 8.12 1.76
CA LEU A 152 11.72 9.32 2.11
C LEU A 152 10.25 8.91 2.14
N ILE A 153 9.53 9.27 3.22
CA ILE A 153 8.13 8.94 3.41
C ILE A 153 7.41 10.14 4.01
N ASP A 154 6.46 10.71 3.28
CA ASP A 154 5.47 11.64 3.80
C ASP A 154 4.27 11.75 2.85
N GLY A 155 3.10 12.15 3.38
CA GLY A 155 1.91 12.47 2.57
C GLY A 155 1.47 11.36 1.60
N GLY A 156 1.59 10.10 1.98
CA GLY A 156 1.31 8.95 1.12
C GLY A 156 2.33 8.72 -0.01
N VAL A 157 3.41 9.50 -0.07
CA VAL A 157 4.51 9.34 -1.03
C VAL A 157 5.64 8.55 -0.37
N ILE A 158 6.14 7.55 -1.08
CA ILE A 158 7.29 6.76 -0.65
C ILE A 158 8.31 6.80 -1.78
N THR A 159 9.52 7.27 -1.47
CA THR A 159 10.63 7.30 -2.44
C THR A 159 11.82 6.56 -1.86
N VAL A 160 12.30 5.55 -2.58
CA VAL A 160 13.52 4.82 -2.25
C VAL A 160 14.61 5.20 -3.24
N VAL A 161 15.68 5.78 -2.73
CA VAL A 161 16.93 6.08 -3.46
C VAL A 161 17.90 4.94 -3.20
N ALA A 162 18.35 4.28 -4.26
CA ALA A 162 19.18 3.08 -4.18
C ALA A 162 20.41 3.21 -5.09
N THR A 163 21.55 2.72 -4.60
CA THR A 163 22.79 2.66 -5.37
C THR A 163 23.64 1.45 -4.96
N GLU A 164 24.45 0.94 -5.89
CA GLU A 164 25.46 -0.09 -5.63
C GLU A 164 26.70 0.49 -4.94
N GLU A 165 26.86 1.81 -5.00
CA GLU A 165 28.01 2.57 -4.52
C GLU A 165 27.72 3.30 -3.19
N LEU A 166 28.62 4.18 -2.79
CA LEU A 166 28.36 5.11 -1.68
C LEU A 166 27.26 6.10 -2.06
N MET A 167 26.36 6.38 -1.10
CA MET A 167 25.28 7.34 -1.29
C MET A 167 25.86 8.76 -1.32
N GLN A 168 25.94 9.35 -2.52
CA GLN A 168 26.41 10.71 -2.71
C GLN A 168 25.31 11.74 -2.41
N PRO A 169 25.66 12.97 -1.98
CA PRO A 169 24.68 14.04 -1.76
C PRO A 169 23.79 14.31 -2.99
N GLU A 170 24.38 14.26 -4.19
CA GLU A 170 23.70 14.51 -5.46
C GLU A 170 22.60 13.48 -5.74
N PHE A 171 22.82 12.22 -5.32
CA PHE A 171 21.82 11.16 -5.44
C PHE A 171 20.63 11.41 -4.52
N MET A 172 20.90 11.93 -3.31
CA MET A 172 19.85 12.32 -2.37
C MET A 172 19.08 13.54 -2.86
N ASP A 173 19.75 14.52 -3.47
CA ASP A 173 19.10 15.69 -4.05
C ASP A 173 18.20 15.31 -5.23
N GLU A 174 18.64 14.37 -6.07
CA GLU A 174 17.79 13.81 -7.12
C GLU A 174 16.59 13.06 -6.54
N GLY A 175 16.81 12.25 -5.51
CA GLY A 175 15.75 11.57 -4.77
C GLY A 175 14.69 12.53 -4.21
N LYS A 176 15.11 13.63 -3.59
CA LYS A 176 14.22 14.67 -3.06
C LYS A 176 13.43 15.37 -4.17
N LYS A 177 14.06 15.67 -5.31
CA LYS A 177 13.36 16.25 -6.47
C LYS A 177 12.27 15.31 -6.99
N VAL A 178 12.57 14.01 -7.09
CA VAL A 178 11.58 13.00 -7.46
C VAL A 178 10.46 12.93 -6.43
N HIS A 179 10.79 12.86 -5.14
CA HIS A 179 9.83 12.83 -4.04
C HIS A 179 8.87 14.02 -4.09
N ALA A 180 9.39 15.23 -4.23
CA ALA A 180 8.63 16.46 -4.37
C ALA A 180 7.74 16.47 -5.62
N SER A 181 8.27 16.01 -6.77
CA SER A 181 7.48 15.91 -8.02
C SER A 181 6.30 14.93 -7.91
N MET A 182 6.40 13.98 -6.98
CA MET A 182 5.35 13.01 -6.71
C MET A 182 4.33 13.54 -5.69
N GLY A 183 4.62 14.63 -4.99
CA GLY A 183 3.72 15.30 -4.04
C GLY A 183 4.18 15.25 -2.58
N GLY A 184 5.38 14.71 -2.31
CA GLY A 184 5.95 14.68 -0.97
C GLY A 184 6.60 16.00 -0.56
N ALA A 185 6.87 16.19 0.72
CA ALA A 185 7.59 17.31 1.28
C ALA A 185 9.12 17.10 1.12
N ALA A 186 9.81 18.10 0.57
CA ALA A 186 11.24 18.03 0.27
C ALA A 186 12.16 18.31 1.47
#